data_AF-A0A453QFX7-F1
#
_entry.id   AF-A0A453QFX7-F1
#
_cell.length_a   1.000
_cell.length_b   1.000
_cell.length_c   1.000
_cell.angle_alpha   90.00
_cell.angle_beta   90.00
_cell.angle_gamma   90.00
#
_symmetry.space_group_name_H-M   'P 1'
#
loop_
_entity.id
_entity.type
_entity.pdbx_description
1 polymer ?
#
loop_
_entity_poly.entity_id
_entity_poly.type
_entity_poly.pdbx_seq_one_letter_code
_entity_poly.pdbx_strand_id
1 'polypeptide(L)'
;GLQNNVFLTQIYETRMKWAKPYFMDVFCAKMTSTQRSESANHLLKGYVPPGSLMHLFVRQYEKMQFDRDSEESYQEKRTKLVKTHHNDMSPHAGWCCARSEPTY
;
A
#
# COMPACT_ATOMS: atom_id res chain seq x y z
N GLY A 1 -8.80 -32.97 -28.03
CA GLY A 1 -10.12 -32.78 -28.68
C GLY A 1 -10.98 -31.82 -27.89
N LEU A 2 -10.84 -30.51 -28.14
CA LEU A 2 -11.69 -29.45 -27.55
C LEU A 2 -12.06 -28.36 -28.60
N GLN A 3 -11.58 -28.47 -29.84
CA GLN A 3 -11.68 -27.46 -30.90
C GLN A 3 -13.12 -27.24 -31.42
N ASN A 4 -14.04 -28.19 -31.19
CA ASN A 4 -15.39 -28.17 -31.78
C ASN A 4 -16.50 -27.83 -30.77
N ASN A 5 -16.16 -27.39 -29.55
CA ASN A 5 -17.16 -27.03 -28.56
C ASN A 5 -17.43 -25.53 -28.60
N VAL A 6 -18.56 -25.16 -29.22
CA VAL A 6 -19.00 -23.77 -29.41
C VAL A 6 -19.04 -22.98 -28.10
N PHE A 7 -19.49 -23.61 -27.00
CA PHE A 7 -19.56 -22.96 -25.70
C PHE A 7 -18.17 -22.59 -25.15
N LEU A 8 -17.19 -23.48 -25.30
CA LEU A 8 -15.81 -23.20 -24.89
C LEU A 8 -15.15 -22.14 -25.77
N THR A 9 -15.43 -22.14 -27.07
CA THR A 9 -14.94 -21.11 -28.01
C THR A 9 -15.48 -19.74 -27.63
N GLN A 10 -16.78 -19.62 -27.37
CA GLN A 10 -17.42 -18.36 -26.98
C GLN A 10 -16.88 -17.80 -25.66
N ILE A 11 -16.68 -18.68 -24.66
CA ILE A 11 -16.06 -18.30 -23.38
C ILE A 11 -14.63 -17.82 -23.59
N TYR A 12 -13.85 -18.55 -24.38
CA TYR A 12 -12.47 -18.20 -24.67
C TYR A 12 -12.38 -16.86 -25.40
N GLU A 13 -13.20 -16.59 -26.42
CA GLU A 13 -13.20 -15.29 -27.11
C GLU A 13 -13.63 -14.13 -26.20
N THR A 14 -14.57 -14.38 -25.28
CA THR A 14 -15.08 -13.35 -24.36
C THR A 14 -14.11 -13.05 -23.21
N ARG A 15 -13.02 -13.82 -23.04
CA ARG A 15 -12.01 -13.62 -21.99
C ARG A 15 -11.44 -12.20 -21.94
N MET A 16 -11.38 -11.53 -23.09
CA MET A 16 -10.97 -10.13 -23.22
C MET A 16 -11.87 -9.17 -22.42
N LYS A 17 -13.08 -9.56 -22.00
CA LYS A 17 -13.98 -8.69 -21.23
C LYS A 17 -13.92 -8.95 -19.72
N TRP A 18 -13.24 -10.02 -19.27
CA TRP A 18 -13.45 -10.57 -17.94
C TRP A 18 -12.61 -9.91 -16.85
N ALA A 19 -11.40 -9.41 -17.16
CA ALA A 19 -10.65 -8.51 -16.27
C ALA A 19 -9.38 -7.99 -16.97
N LYS A 20 -8.89 -6.81 -16.54
CA LYS A 20 -7.61 -6.23 -17.02
C LYS A 20 -6.37 -7.16 -17.00
N PRO A 21 -6.22 -8.10 -16.04
CA PRO A 21 -5.08 -9.03 -16.00
C PRO A 21 -4.99 -9.97 -17.20
N TYR A 22 -6.07 -10.18 -17.95
CA TYR A 22 -6.02 -10.98 -19.20
C TYR A 22 -5.34 -10.25 -20.36
N PHE A 23 -5.18 -8.92 -20.28
CA PHE A 23 -4.55 -8.12 -21.33
C PHE A 23 -3.05 -7.93 -21.16
N MET A 24 -2.51 -8.27 -19.99
CA MET A 24 -1.09 -8.25 -19.75
C MET A 24 -0.64 -9.70 -19.91
N ASP A 25 0.15 -10.02 -20.93
CA ASP A 25 0.82 -11.33 -21.10
C ASP A 25 1.64 -11.75 -19.85
N VAL A 26 1.74 -10.87 -18.86
CA VAL A 26 2.21 -11.13 -17.51
C VAL A 26 1.03 -11.57 -16.63
N PHE A 27 0.54 -12.79 -16.82
CA PHE A 27 -0.23 -13.46 -15.78
C PHE A 27 0.72 -13.76 -14.61
N CYS A 28 0.72 -12.91 -13.58
CA CYS A 28 1.52 -13.08 -12.37
C CYS A 28 0.99 -14.23 -11.49
N ALA A 29 0.84 -15.44 -12.04
CA ALA A 29 0.35 -16.64 -11.37
C ALA A 29 1.14 -16.98 -10.08
N LYS A 30 2.40 -16.53 -10.03
CA LYS A 30 3.33 -16.74 -8.91
C LYS A 30 3.27 -15.64 -7.84
N MET A 31 2.47 -14.59 -8.02
CA MET A 31 2.29 -13.57 -7.00
C MET A 31 1.34 -14.12 -5.93
N THR A 32 1.91 -14.80 -4.95
CA THR A 32 1.19 -15.37 -3.78
C THR A 32 0.88 -14.32 -2.72
N SER A 33 1.42 -13.12 -2.87
CA SER A 33 1.48 -12.05 -1.88
C SER A 33 1.29 -10.69 -2.55
N THR A 34 0.62 -9.75 -1.88
CA THR A 34 0.49 -8.36 -2.35
C THR A 34 1.44 -7.45 -1.59
N GLN A 35 1.87 -6.35 -2.20
CA GLN A 35 2.68 -5.31 -1.50
C GLN A 35 2.05 -4.86 -0.18
N ARG A 36 0.71 -4.82 -0.13
CA ARG A 36 -0.07 -4.47 1.08
C ARG A 36 0.04 -5.54 2.17
N SER A 37 -0.03 -6.83 1.81
CA SER A 37 0.15 -7.91 2.79
C SER A 37 1.60 -8.01 3.25
N GLU A 38 2.57 -7.70 2.39
CA GLU A 38 3.99 -7.66 2.75
C GLU A 38 4.30 -6.56 3.76
N SER A 39 3.80 -5.34 3.51
CA SER A 39 3.99 -4.22 4.43
C SER A 39 3.31 -4.46 5.78
N ALA A 40 2.07 -4.96 5.78
CA ALA A 40 1.34 -5.29 7.01
C ALA A 40 2.06 -6.40 7.81
N ASN A 41 2.53 -7.46 7.14
CA ASN A 41 3.28 -8.52 7.79
C ASN A 41 4.62 -8.03 8.33
N HIS A 42 5.30 -7.13 7.62
CA HIS A 42 6.55 -6.55 8.10
C HIS A 42 6.33 -5.77 9.40
N LEU A 43 5.26 -4.96 9.47
CA LEU A 43 4.87 -4.25 10.69
C LEU A 43 4.57 -5.23 11.84
N LEU A 44 3.72 -6.23 11.58
CA LEU A 44 3.26 -7.18 12.60
C LEU A 44 4.39 -8.02 13.21
N LYS A 45 5.42 -8.36 12.42
CA LYS A 45 6.60 -9.12 12.90
C LYS A 45 7.34 -8.42 14.04
N GLY A 46 7.23 -7.10 14.16
CA GLY A 46 7.81 -6.35 15.28
C GLY A 46 7.03 -6.48 16.60
N TYR A 47 5.75 -6.86 16.53
CA TYR A 47 4.83 -6.90 17.68
C TYR A 47 4.44 -8.32 18.11
N VAL A 48 4.30 -9.23 17.13
CA VAL A 48 3.75 -10.57 17.33
C VAL A 48 4.82 -11.62 17.03
N PRO A 49 5.21 -12.44 18.03
CA PRO A 49 6.09 -13.58 17.80
C PRO A 49 5.44 -14.62 16.87
N PRO A 50 6.22 -15.33 16.05
CA PRO A 50 5.73 -16.49 15.32
C PRO A 50 5.12 -17.53 16.27
N GLY A 51 3.98 -18.12 15.90
CA GLY A 51 3.31 -19.13 16.72
C GLY A 51 2.58 -18.60 17.96
N SER A 52 2.36 -17.29 18.06
CA SER A 52 1.57 -16.69 19.15
C SER A 52 0.15 -17.24 19.19
N LEU A 53 -0.34 -17.53 20.41
CA LEU A 53 -1.74 -17.90 20.64
C LEU A 53 -2.67 -16.75 20.23
N MET A 54 -3.87 -17.05 19.75
CA MET A 54 -4.81 -16.04 19.25
C MET A 54 -5.11 -14.92 20.27
N HIS A 55 -5.22 -15.25 21.55
CA HIS A 55 -5.47 -14.24 22.59
C HIS A 55 -4.27 -13.27 22.77
N LEU A 56 -3.04 -13.77 22.61
CA LEU A 56 -1.84 -12.93 22.65
C LEU A 56 -1.72 -12.11 21.36
N PHE A 57 -2.07 -12.69 20.22
CA PHE A 57 -2.14 -11.96 18.94
C PHE A 57 -3.05 -10.74 19.06
N VAL A 58 -4.28 -10.91 19.55
CA VAL A 58 -5.25 -9.80 19.69
C VAL A 58 -4.69 -8.72 20.62
N ARG A 59 -4.16 -9.10 21.79
CA ARG A 59 -3.59 -8.12 22.74
C ARG A 59 -2.42 -7.33 22.15
N GLN A 60 -1.52 -8.00 21.43
CA GLN A 60 -0.39 -7.33 20.80
C GLN A 60 -0.82 -6.45 19.62
N TYR A 61 -1.85 -6.85 18.90
CA TYR A 61 -2.44 -6.07 17.82
C TYR A 61 -3.10 -4.77 18.35
N GLU A 62 -3.85 -4.85 19.44
CA GLU A 62 -4.43 -3.67 20.11
C GLU A 62 -3.34 -2.69 20.56
N LYS A 63 -2.26 -3.21 21.14
CA LYS A 63 -1.11 -2.39 21.52
C LYS A 63 -0.48 -1.69 20.31
N MET A 64 -0.24 -2.43 19.22
CA MET A 64 0.30 -1.87 17.98
C MET A 64 -0.57 -0.71 17.45
N GLN A 65 -1.90 -0.88 17.47
CA GLN A 65 -2.83 0.16 17.04
C GLN A 65 -2.71 1.41 17.90
N PHE A 66 -2.68 1.25 19.23
CA PHE A 66 -2.50 2.35 20.17
C PHE A 66 -1.18 3.10 19.94
N ASP A 67 -0.07 2.37 19.80
CA ASP A 67 1.25 2.98 19.58
C ASP A 67 1.24 3.80 18.28
N ARG A 68 0.64 3.27 17.20
CA ARG A 68 0.53 3.94 15.91
C ARG A 68 -0.32 5.22 15.97
N ASP A 69 -1.46 5.16 16.64
CA ASP A 69 -2.36 6.31 16.80
C ASP A 69 -1.71 7.40 17.69
N SER A 70 -0.92 6.99 18.69
CA SER A 70 -0.17 7.90 19.56
C SER A 70 0.93 8.64 18.79
N GLU A 71 1.67 7.94 17.93
CA GLU A 71 2.71 8.51 17.08
C GLU A 71 2.10 9.46 16.06
N GLU A 72 0.98 9.09 15.42
CA GLU A 72 0.25 9.95 14.50
C GLU A 72 -0.20 11.26 15.18
N SER A 73 -0.74 11.17 16.40
CA SER A 73 -1.09 12.35 17.20
C SER A 73 0.13 13.22 17.54
N TYR A 74 1.26 12.61 17.86
CA TYR A 74 2.50 13.33 18.16
C TYR A 74 3.05 14.06 16.92
N GLN A 75 3.09 13.38 15.78
CA GLN A 75 3.51 13.96 14.50
C GLN A 75 2.57 15.07 14.05
N GLU A 76 1.27 14.93 14.25
CA GLU A 76 0.29 15.98 13.96
C GLU A 76 0.56 17.24 14.82
N LYS A 77 0.79 17.08 16.12
CA LYS A 77 1.13 18.19 17.03
C LYS A 77 2.42 18.88 16.60
N ARG A 78 3.45 18.12 16.25
CA ARG A 78 4.74 18.66 15.76
C ARG A 78 4.61 19.39 14.44
N THR A 79 3.92 18.82 13.46
CA THR A 79 3.76 19.43 12.15
C THR A 79 2.90 20.69 12.22
N LYS A 80 1.90 20.75 13.12
CA LYS A 80 1.17 21.99 13.43
C LYS A 80 2.10 23.08 13.97
N LEU A 81 2.95 22.76 14.95
CA LEU A 81 3.95 23.70 15.48
C LEU A 81 4.91 24.21 14.38
N VAL A 82 5.42 23.31 13.54
CA VAL A 82 6.31 23.69 12.42
C VAL A 82 5.60 24.59 11.40
N LYS A 83 4.33 24.32 11.08
CA LYS A 83 3.52 25.17 10.20
C LYS A 83 3.28 26.56 10.80
N THR A 84 3.05 26.65 12.10
CA THR A 84 2.93 27.94 12.81
C THR A 84 4.25 28.72 12.72
N HIS A 85 5.39 28.08 12.99
CA HIS A 85 6.71 28.72 12.88
C HIS A 85 7.10 29.12 11.44
N HIS A 86 6.61 28.42 10.41
CA HIS A 86 6.86 28.78 9.01
C HIS A 86 6.00 29.97 8.55
N ASN A 87 4.81 30.17 9.13
CA ASN A 87 3.95 31.31 8.82
C ASN A 87 4.46 32.63 9.44
N ASP A 88 5.35 32.58 10.42
CA ASP A 88 5.98 33.75 11.04
C ASP A 88 7.31 34.16 10.37
N MET A 89 7.83 33.36 9.44
CA MET A 89 8.97 33.75 8.59
C MET A 89 8.48 34.42 7.30
N SER A 90 8.68 35.73 7.25
CA SER A 90 8.42 36.71 6.17
C SER A 90 8.41 36.17 4.72
N PRO A 91 7.56 36.70 3.80
CA PRO A 91 7.32 36.16 2.45
C PRO A 91 8.47 36.33 1.43
N HIS A 92 9.71 36.60 1.87
CA HIS A 92 10.77 37.11 0.99
C HIS A 92 11.93 36.15 0.68
N ALA A 93 11.78 34.85 0.92
CA ALA A 93 12.77 33.86 0.48
C ALA A 93 12.06 32.61 -0.04
N GLY A 94 12.15 32.33 -1.35
CA GLY A 94 11.74 31.01 -1.83
C GLY A 94 11.36 30.83 -3.30
N TRP A 95 11.48 31.83 -4.18
CA TRP A 95 11.44 31.60 -5.63
C TRP A 95 12.81 31.09 -6.12
N CYS A 96 13.27 29.95 -5.62
CA CYS A 96 14.47 29.27 -6.15
C CYS A 96 14.29 27.75 -5.98
N CYS A 97 13.37 27.16 -6.73
CA CYS A 97 13.43 25.74 -7.12
C CYS A 97 12.40 25.50 -8.24
N ALA A 98 12.56 26.20 -9.35
CA ALA A 98 11.92 25.81 -10.60
C ALA A 98 12.64 24.57 -11.14
N ARG A 99 11.99 23.42 -10.97
CA ARG A 99 11.86 22.31 -11.94
C ARG A 99 13.07 22.07 -12.86
N SER A 100 13.84 21.03 -12.56
CA SER A 100 14.55 20.23 -13.57
C SER A 100 13.87 18.86 -13.68
N GLU A 101 13.02 18.70 -14.71
CA GLU A 101 12.51 17.40 -15.15
C GLU A 101 13.66 16.61 -15.80
N PRO A 102 13.85 15.31 -15.48
CA PRO A 102 14.59 14.43 -16.36
C PRO A 102 13.63 13.88 -17.43
N THR A 103 13.91 14.23 -18.68
CA THR A 103 13.38 13.53 -19.85
C THR A 103 13.96 12.11 -19.88
N TYR A 104 13.10 11.11 -20.04
CA TYR A 104 13.46 9.85 -20.67
C TYR A 104 12.43 9.55 -21.76
#